data_AF-A0A3D8MWR3-F1
#
_entry.id   AF-A0A3D8MWR3-F1
#
_cell.length_a   1.000
_cell.length_b   1.000
_cell.length_c   1.000
_cell.angle_alpha   90.00
_cell.angle_beta   90.00
_cell.angle_gamma   90.00
#
_symmetry.space_group_name_H-M   'P 1'
#
loop_
_entity.id
_entity.type
_entity.pdbx_description
1 polymer ?
#
loop_
_entity_poly.entity_id
_entity_poly.type
_entity_poly.pdbx_seq_one_letter_code
_entity_poly.pdbx_strand_id
1 'polypeptide(L)'
;MAKKKEDVLNELTRVRFVGPALADELYSDHGVRDLSALLNLAREGGLTELNGVGAKKAATILSSVQRLVDREAAPSPSRANAKKTSSPEKAQPKKAEAKKAEAKKAEAKKAEAKKAEAKKAEAKKAEAKKAEAKKAEAKKAEAKKAPITDVVENITPGKASDESTKASATGGSVDEASAPGKAAASTALPSLRERFISTLRCPACGHDTFEVSLTTITCEACQRQFNLQDDVADLAPPHAPDRSVTQKLMETKFYAQFYEEIMRPRLTGVVSERTMREEYRLAADYLDFGAETRLIDVGCGTGNFTRYFAQRIGLAETRETGGDLPLVVGMDLSWPMLETARRNIRRENLDGRVFLIRGDATRIPVSRASFNRLHCAGTLHLLNDIDEALRNFARILEPGGICVIGTFILGEGMLRRFAKRAAEIPTRFHWFSRDELHKRLERAGFEIVSDDIAGDAITIKARRI
;
A
#
# COMPACT_ATOMS: atom_id res chain seq x y z
N MET A 1 49.02 -14.30 -10.60
CA MET A 1 48.82 -12.85 -10.82
C MET A 1 47.90 -12.35 -9.72
N ALA A 2 48.25 -11.26 -9.03
CA ALA A 2 47.35 -10.68 -8.02
C ALA A 2 46.07 -10.17 -8.70
N LYS A 3 44.88 -10.54 -8.20
CA LYS A 3 43.61 -9.97 -8.66
C LYS A 3 43.66 -8.46 -8.47
N LYS A 4 43.11 -7.68 -9.42
CA LYS A 4 43.04 -6.22 -9.26
C LYS A 4 42.11 -5.90 -8.08
N LYS A 5 42.40 -4.82 -7.33
CA LYS A 5 41.58 -4.38 -6.18
C LYS A 5 40.09 -4.34 -6.55
N GLU A 6 39.77 -3.79 -7.71
CA GLU A 6 38.38 -3.68 -8.21
C GLU A 6 37.69 -5.04 -8.36
N ASP A 7 38.41 -6.06 -8.85
CA ASP A 7 37.87 -7.41 -9.03
C ASP A 7 37.57 -8.05 -7.67
N VAL A 8 38.44 -7.83 -6.68
CA VAL A 8 38.26 -8.33 -5.31
C VAL A 8 37.07 -7.63 -4.64
N LEU A 9 36.94 -6.31 -4.76
CA LEU A 9 35.80 -5.58 -4.19
C LEU A 9 34.46 -6.02 -4.82
N ASN A 10 34.44 -6.21 -6.14
CA ASN A 10 33.27 -6.75 -6.85
C ASN A 10 32.93 -8.18 -6.42
N GLU A 11 33.94 -8.98 -6.08
CA GLU A 11 33.75 -10.34 -5.58
C GLU A 11 33.19 -10.35 -4.16
N LEU A 12 33.75 -9.54 -3.25
CA LEU A 12 33.31 -9.42 -1.86
C LEU A 12 31.89 -8.86 -1.73
N THR A 13 31.52 -7.90 -2.59
CA THR A 13 30.17 -7.31 -2.59
C THR A 13 29.07 -8.28 -3.05
N ARG A 14 29.42 -9.45 -3.63
CA ARG A 14 28.47 -10.56 -3.87
C ARG A 14 28.04 -11.25 -2.57
N VAL A 15 28.77 -11.07 -1.47
CA VAL A 15 28.46 -11.67 -0.16
C VAL A 15 27.38 -10.85 0.52
N ARG A 16 26.32 -11.52 0.99
CA ARG A 16 25.20 -10.86 1.64
C ARG A 16 25.67 -10.05 2.86
N PHE A 17 25.21 -8.81 2.95
CA PHE A 17 25.57 -7.82 3.98
C PHE A 17 27.00 -7.26 3.90
N VAL A 18 27.75 -7.57 2.83
CA VAL A 18 28.99 -6.90 2.48
C VAL A 18 28.70 -5.87 1.40
N GLY A 19 28.51 -4.61 1.81
CA GLY A 19 28.36 -3.47 0.88
C GLY A 19 29.73 -2.87 0.50
N PRO A 20 29.79 -1.89 -0.43
CA PRO A 20 31.04 -1.32 -0.93
C PRO A 20 31.98 -0.79 0.17
N ALA A 21 31.43 -0.11 1.17
CA ALA A 21 32.22 0.41 2.31
C ALA A 21 32.83 -0.71 3.16
N LEU A 22 32.04 -1.76 3.46
CA LEU A 22 32.53 -2.91 4.23
C LEU A 22 33.50 -3.77 3.41
N ALA A 23 33.31 -3.87 2.09
CA ALA A 23 34.24 -4.55 1.20
C ALA A 23 35.59 -3.83 1.14
N ASP A 24 35.60 -2.50 1.12
CA ASP A 24 36.83 -1.70 1.15
C ASP A 24 37.55 -1.77 2.50
N GLU A 25 36.82 -1.75 3.63
CA GLU A 25 37.36 -2.00 4.98
C GLU A 25 37.96 -3.41 5.09
N LEU A 26 37.25 -4.45 4.63
CA LEU A 26 37.75 -5.82 4.60
C LEU A 26 39.03 -5.96 3.76
N TYR A 27 39.11 -5.25 2.63
CA TYR A 27 40.27 -5.25 1.76
C TYR A 27 41.45 -4.45 2.35
N SER A 28 41.21 -3.22 2.80
CA SER A 28 42.26 -2.30 3.20
C SER A 28 42.81 -2.62 4.60
N ASP A 29 41.92 -2.96 5.53
CA ASP A 29 42.25 -3.02 6.96
C ASP A 29 42.40 -4.47 7.47
N HIS A 30 41.68 -5.42 6.84
CA HIS A 30 41.70 -6.83 7.23
C HIS A 30 42.37 -7.76 6.20
N GLY A 31 42.97 -7.19 5.15
CA GLY A 31 43.79 -7.95 4.20
C GLY A 31 43.03 -9.00 3.40
N VAL A 32 41.71 -8.93 3.31
CA VAL A 32 40.88 -9.90 2.58
C VAL A 32 41.10 -9.72 1.08
N ARG A 33 41.56 -10.78 0.39
CA ARG A 33 41.91 -10.75 -1.04
C ARG A 33 41.04 -11.64 -1.93
N ASP A 34 40.19 -12.48 -1.34
CA ASP A 34 39.24 -13.35 -2.03
C ASP A 34 38.15 -13.86 -1.06
N LEU A 35 37.18 -14.61 -1.57
CA LEU A 35 36.09 -15.19 -0.77
C LEU A 35 36.57 -16.22 0.26
N SER A 36 37.69 -16.91 -0.01
CA SER A 36 38.28 -17.89 0.92
C SER A 36 38.87 -17.20 2.15
N ALA A 37 39.57 -16.08 1.96
CA ALA A 37 40.10 -15.25 3.03
C ALA A 37 38.96 -14.67 3.90
N LEU A 38 37.86 -14.23 3.27
CA LEU A 38 36.69 -13.76 4.00
C LEU A 38 36.01 -14.88 4.79
N LEU A 39 35.92 -16.08 4.21
CA LEU A 39 35.35 -17.25 4.88
C LEU A 39 36.16 -17.64 6.13
N ASN A 40 37.48 -17.58 6.06
CA ASN A 40 38.35 -17.86 7.21
C ASN A 40 38.19 -16.81 8.31
N LEU A 41 38.24 -15.52 7.96
CA LEU A 41 38.00 -14.43 8.91
C LEU A 41 36.61 -14.55 9.58
N ALA A 42 35.60 -14.99 8.83
CA ALA A 42 34.26 -15.23 9.35
C ALA A 42 34.16 -16.41 10.32
N ARG A 43 34.94 -17.47 10.10
CA ARG A 43 34.98 -18.67 10.97
C ARG A 43 35.75 -18.41 12.27
N GLU A 44 36.79 -17.59 12.19
CA GLU A 44 37.61 -17.19 13.34
C GLU A 44 36.93 -16.12 14.22
N GLY A 45 35.78 -15.58 13.78
CA GLY A 45 35.01 -14.60 14.53
C GLY A 45 35.46 -13.15 14.34
N GLY A 46 36.49 -12.88 13.54
CA GLY A 46 37.02 -11.53 13.30
C GLY A 46 36.03 -10.55 12.66
N LEU A 47 34.92 -11.04 12.10
CA LEU A 47 33.86 -10.18 11.57
C LEU A 47 33.12 -9.35 12.63
N THR A 48 33.08 -9.79 13.90
CA THR A 48 32.37 -9.03 14.95
C THR A 48 33.15 -7.83 15.47
N GLU A 49 34.42 -7.70 15.08
CA GLU A 49 35.29 -6.57 15.40
C GLU A 49 35.11 -5.40 14.41
N LEU A 50 34.41 -5.64 13.29
CA LEU A 50 34.13 -4.64 12.26
C LEU A 50 33.00 -3.71 12.65
N ASN A 51 33.12 -2.44 12.27
CA ASN A 51 32.13 -1.42 12.60
C ASN A 51 30.77 -1.75 11.96
N GLY A 52 29.74 -1.84 12.79
CA GLY A 52 28.38 -2.14 12.32
C GLY A 52 28.16 -3.60 11.90
N VAL A 53 29.01 -4.54 12.32
CA VAL A 53 28.84 -5.98 12.12
C VAL A 53 28.62 -6.71 13.45
N GLY A 54 27.37 -6.76 13.90
CA GLY A 54 26.98 -7.56 15.07
C GLY A 54 26.93 -9.08 14.78
N ALA A 55 26.86 -9.90 15.83
CA ALA A 55 26.89 -11.37 15.74
C ALA A 55 25.90 -11.99 14.73
N LYS A 56 24.68 -11.44 14.63
CA LYS A 56 23.66 -11.88 13.63
C LYS A 56 24.10 -11.59 12.19
N LYS A 57 24.75 -10.45 11.95
CA LYS A 57 25.27 -10.04 10.64
C LYS A 57 26.48 -10.90 10.27
N ALA A 58 27.40 -11.13 11.21
CA ALA A 58 28.56 -12.01 11.03
C ALA A 58 28.14 -13.45 10.65
N ALA A 59 27.16 -14.03 11.33
CA ALA A 59 26.64 -15.37 10.99
C ALA A 59 26.02 -15.43 9.58
N THR A 60 25.39 -14.34 9.15
CA THR A 60 24.81 -14.28 7.81
C THR A 60 25.87 -14.08 6.72
N ILE A 61 26.92 -13.30 7.00
CA ILE A 61 28.08 -13.16 6.12
C ILE A 61 28.77 -14.53 5.96
N LEU A 62 29.02 -15.25 7.06
CA LEU A 62 29.60 -16.60 7.08
C LEU A 62 28.82 -17.59 6.19
N SER A 63 27.51 -17.71 6.39
CA SER A 63 26.67 -18.62 5.57
C SER A 63 26.55 -18.18 4.11
N SER A 64 26.73 -16.89 3.81
CA SER A 64 26.71 -16.39 2.43
C SER A 64 28.03 -16.65 1.71
N VAL A 65 29.17 -16.39 2.36
CA VAL A 65 30.49 -16.60 1.75
C VAL A 65 30.76 -18.11 1.57
N GLN A 66 30.34 -18.95 2.52
CA GLN A 66 30.41 -20.41 2.40
C GLN A 66 29.74 -20.92 1.12
N ARG A 67 28.51 -20.48 0.85
CA ARG A 67 27.76 -20.90 -0.36
C ARG A 67 28.40 -20.45 -1.66
N LEU A 68 29.09 -19.30 -1.66
CA LEU A 68 29.78 -18.81 -2.86
C LEU A 68 31.05 -19.59 -3.12
N VAL A 69 31.83 -19.89 -2.07
CA VAL A 69 33.02 -20.76 -2.16
C VAL A 69 32.64 -22.17 -2.60
N ASP A 70 31.57 -22.75 -2.03
CA ASP A 70 31.09 -24.09 -2.41
C ASP A 70 30.64 -24.16 -3.88
N ARG A 71 30.07 -23.07 -4.40
CA ARG A 71 29.65 -22.96 -5.80
C ARG A 71 30.83 -22.80 -6.76
N GLU A 72 31.90 -22.14 -6.32
CA GLU A 72 33.14 -21.99 -7.10
C GLU A 72 34.00 -23.27 -7.07
N ALA A 73 33.84 -24.12 -6.04
CA ALA A 73 34.47 -25.43 -5.93
C ALA A 73 33.76 -26.56 -6.71
N ALA A 74 32.53 -26.34 -7.19
CA ALA A 74 31.77 -27.35 -7.94
C ALA A 74 32.26 -27.44 -9.40
N PRO A 75 32.66 -28.63 -9.91
CA PRO A 75 33.10 -28.77 -11.29
C PRO A 75 31.93 -28.58 -12.27
N SER A 76 32.10 -27.72 -13.28
CA SER A 76 31.13 -27.53 -14.37
C SER A 76 31.01 -28.77 -15.26
N PRO A 77 29.81 -29.17 -15.74
CA PRO A 77 29.68 -30.32 -16.62
C PRO A 77 30.13 -29.98 -18.05
N SER A 78 31.13 -30.68 -18.56
CA SER A 78 31.54 -30.60 -19.97
C SER A 78 30.72 -31.56 -20.85
N ARG A 79 30.40 -31.09 -22.07
CA ARG A 79 29.83 -31.87 -23.18
C ARG A 79 30.90 -32.85 -23.72
N ALA A 80 30.60 -34.15 -23.79
CA ALA A 80 30.75 -35.05 -24.97
C ALA A 80 30.91 -36.54 -24.58
N ASN A 81 30.15 -37.39 -25.30
CA ASN A 81 30.37 -38.79 -25.67
C ASN A 81 30.53 -39.92 -24.61
N ALA A 82 29.43 -40.68 -24.48
CA ALA A 82 29.31 -42.13 -24.66
C ALA A 82 30.50 -43.06 -24.32
N LYS A 83 30.39 -43.83 -23.22
CA LYS A 83 30.21 -45.30 -23.21
C LYS A 83 30.26 -45.89 -21.79
N LYS A 84 29.26 -46.75 -21.49
CA LYS A 84 29.28 -48.01 -20.70
C LYS A 84 29.88 -47.95 -19.26
N THR A 85 29.22 -48.38 -18.19
CA THR A 85 28.52 -49.66 -17.96
C THR A 85 27.71 -49.67 -16.65
N SER A 86 26.62 -50.45 -16.66
CA SER A 86 25.97 -51.23 -15.59
C SER A 86 25.33 -50.55 -14.36
N SER A 87 23.99 -50.53 -14.36
CA SER A 87 23.14 -50.76 -13.18
C SER A 87 22.51 -52.16 -13.27
N PRO A 88 22.27 -52.88 -12.16
CA PRO A 88 21.23 -53.91 -12.06
C PRO A 88 19.96 -53.28 -11.45
N GLU A 89 18.85 -53.23 -12.17
CA GLU A 89 17.85 -54.29 -12.38
C GLU A 89 16.68 -54.19 -11.38
N LYS A 90 15.47 -53.92 -11.91
CA LYS A 90 14.25 -54.66 -11.55
C LYS A 90 13.21 -54.52 -12.66
N ALA A 91 12.61 -55.66 -12.97
CA ALA A 91 12.00 -56.05 -14.24
C ALA A 91 10.51 -55.70 -14.40
N GLN A 92 10.10 -55.59 -15.67
CA GLN A 92 8.71 -55.68 -16.16
C GLN A 92 8.35 -57.14 -16.50
N PRO A 93 7.06 -57.44 -16.74
CA PRO A 93 6.67 -58.24 -17.91
C PRO A 93 5.65 -57.49 -18.79
N LYS A 94 5.99 -57.20 -20.05
CA LYS A 94 5.77 -57.95 -21.32
C LYS A 94 4.40 -57.75 -21.99
N LYS A 95 4.47 -57.24 -23.23
CA LYS A 95 3.43 -57.21 -24.28
C LYS A 95 3.16 -58.62 -24.85
N ALA A 96 1.95 -58.81 -25.38
CA ALA A 96 1.68 -59.67 -26.53
C ALA A 96 0.66 -58.98 -27.46
N GLU A 97 0.92 -59.03 -28.78
CA GLU A 97 0.03 -58.55 -29.86
C GLU A 97 -1.03 -59.59 -30.22
N ALA A 98 -2.21 -59.16 -30.69
CA ALA A 98 -2.93 -59.82 -31.78
C ALA A 98 -4.06 -58.96 -32.40
N LYS A 99 -3.94 -58.77 -33.72
CA LYS A 99 -4.97 -58.76 -34.80
C LYS A 99 -6.12 -57.74 -34.86
N LYS A 100 -6.22 -57.20 -36.09
CA LYS A 100 -7.25 -56.38 -36.75
C LYS A 100 -8.62 -57.09 -36.83
N ALA A 101 -9.71 -56.33 -36.65
CA ALA A 101 -11.03 -56.57 -37.25
C ALA A 101 -11.80 -55.25 -37.41
N GLU A 102 -12.47 -55.07 -38.55
CA GLU A 102 -13.20 -53.88 -38.98
C GLU A 102 -14.63 -53.76 -38.41
N ALA A 103 -15.15 -52.52 -38.48
CA ALA A 103 -16.54 -52.08 -38.66
C ALA A 103 -17.56 -52.26 -37.51
N LYS A 104 -18.06 -51.13 -36.99
CA LYS A 104 -19.36 -50.54 -37.39
C LYS A 104 -19.61 -49.19 -36.70
N LYS A 105 -20.05 -48.21 -37.51
CA LYS A 105 -20.72 -46.96 -37.11
C LYS A 105 -22.03 -47.29 -36.38
N ALA A 106 -22.33 -46.58 -35.30
CA ALA A 106 -23.69 -46.33 -34.83
C ALA A 106 -23.76 -44.95 -34.15
N GLU A 107 -24.57 -44.05 -34.72
CA GLU A 107 -25.01 -42.80 -34.11
C GLU A 107 -25.93 -43.08 -32.92
N ALA A 108 -25.86 -42.24 -31.87
CA ALA A 108 -26.96 -42.08 -30.92
C ALA A 108 -26.98 -40.67 -30.32
N LYS A 109 -27.87 -39.86 -30.92
CA LYS A 109 -28.78 -38.83 -30.38
C LYS A 109 -28.50 -38.14 -29.05
N LYS A 110 -28.55 -36.80 -29.13
CA LYS A 110 -28.99 -35.84 -28.09
C LYS A 110 -30.20 -36.36 -27.29
N ALA A 111 -30.16 -36.15 -25.97
CA ALA A 111 -31.35 -36.02 -25.14
C ALA A 111 -31.20 -34.82 -24.20
N GLU A 112 -32.08 -33.83 -24.38
CA GLU A 112 -32.38 -32.80 -23.38
C GLU A 112 -33.04 -33.45 -22.16
N ALA A 113 -32.69 -32.99 -20.96
CA ALA A 113 -33.46 -33.26 -19.75
C ALA A 113 -33.90 -31.93 -19.12
N LYS A 114 -35.22 -31.78 -19.02
CA LYS A 114 -35.97 -30.65 -18.46
C LYS A 114 -35.79 -30.55 -16.94
N LYS A 115 -35.99 -29.32 -16.46
CA LYS A 115 -36.27 -28.91 -15.07
C LYS A 115 -37.16 -29.90 -14.31
N ALA A 116 -36.79 -30.15 -13.05
CA ALA A 116 -37.72 -30.52 -11.98
C ALA A 116 -37.46 -29.61 -10.77
N GLU A 117 -38.50 -28.86 -10.36
CA GLU A 117 -38.59 -28.20 -9.07
C GLU A 117 -38.69 -29.25 -7.96
N ALA A 118 -37.95 -29.04 -6.86
CA ALA A 118 -38.16 -29.77 -5.60
C ALA A 118 -38.49 -28.77 -4.49
N LYS A 119 -39.63 -29.05 -3.85
CA LYS A 119 -40.26 -28.29 -2.77
C LYS A 119 -39.42 -28.29 -1.49
N LYS A 120 -39.56 -27.20 -0.74
CA LYS A 120 -39.29 -26.99 0.69
C LYS A 120 -39.33 -28.26 1.55
N ALA A 121 -38.29 -28.46 2.33
CA ALA A 121 -38.33 -29.19 3.60
C ALA A 121 -37.76 -28.28 4.69
N GLU A 122 -38.61 -27.89 5.66
CA GLU A 122 -38.22 -27.23 6.90
C GLU A 122 -37.40 -28.19 7.76
N ALA A 123 -36.17 -27.79 8.12
CA ALA A 123 -35.41 -28.44 9.18
C ALA A 123 -35.66 -27.70 10.50
N LYS A 124 -36.23 -28.41 11.46
CA LYS A 124 -36.51 -27.97 12.83
C LYS A 124 -35.21 -27.56 13.54
N LYS A 125 -35.28 -26.45 14.28
CA LYS A 125 -34.36 -26.02 15.34
C LYS A 125 -34.04 -27.17 16.30
N ALA A 126 -32.76 -27.42 16.52
CA ALA A 126 -32.26 -28.06 17.73
C ALA A 126 -31.55 -27.00 18.57
N GLU A 127 -32.11 -26.69 19.74
CA GLU A 127 -31.49 -25.83 20.76
C GLU A 127 -30.26 -26.51 21.35
N ALA A 128 -29.09 -25.86 21.24
CA ALA A 128 -27.94 -26.20 22.05
C ALA A 128 -28.02 -25.43 23.38
N LYS A 129 -28.12 -26.19 24.48
CA LYS A 129 -28.16 -25.69 25.85
C LYS A 129 -26.90 -24.88 26.21
N LYS A 130 -27.11 -23.68 26.75
CA LYS A 130 -26.15 -22.91 27.55
C LYS A 130 -25.62 -23.76 28.71
N ALA A 131 -24.30 -23.87 28.84
CA ALA A 131 -23.65 -24.21 30.10
C ALA A 131 -23.22 -22.91 30.78
N GLU A 132 -23.88 -22.58 31.91
CA GLU A 132 -23.47 -21.53 32.83
C GLU A 132 -22.21 -21.96 33.59
N ALA A 133 -21.15 -21.15 33.52
CA ALA A 133 -20.05 -21.20 34.49
C ALA A 133 -20.31 -20.13 35.56
N LYS A 134 -20.38 -20.60 36.82
CA LYS A 134 -20.72 -19.85 38.03
C LYS A 134 -19.72 -18.71 38.30
N LYS A 135 -20.27 -17.56 38.67
CA LYS A 135 -19.63 -16.50 39.45
C LYS A 135 -19.03 -17.05 40.75
N ALA A 136 -17.83 -16.61 41.10
CA ALA A 136 -17.35 -16.53 42.47
C ALA A 136 -17.16 -15.04 42.82
N GLU A 137 -17.97 -14.53 43.74
CA GLU A 137 -17.81 -13.22 44.39
C GLU A 137 -17.46 -13.45 45.87
N ALA A 138 -16.36 -12.85 46.32
CA ALA A 138 -16.03 -12.49 47.71
C ALA A 138 -14.74 -11.65 47.65
N LYS A 139 -14.54 -10.49 48.29
CA LYS A 139 -15.31 -9.69 49.25
C LYS A 139 -14.82 -8.23 49.16
N LYS A 140 -15.72 -7.29 49.47
CA LYS A 140 -15.48 -5.87 49.77
C LYS A 140 -14.35 -5.63 50.78
N ALA A 141 -13.59 -4.56 50.58
CA ALA A 141 -13.08 -3.71 51.66
C ALA A 141 -13.22 -2.24 51.21
N GLU A 142 -13.93 -1.45 52.00
CA GLU A 142 -14.22 -0.02 51.77
C GLU A 142 -13.43 0.84 52.77
N ALA A 143 -13.20 2.08 52.35
CA ALA A 143 -12.88 3.29 53.12
C ALA A 143 -11.42 3.58 53.52
N LYS A 144 -10.86 4.67 52.97
CA LYS A 144 -10.87 6.01 53.61
C LYS A 144 -10.38 7.11 52.65
N LYS A 145 -10.98 8.30 52.79
CA LYS A 145 -10.67 9.54 52.07
C LYS A 145 -9.84 10.49 52.96
N ALA A 146 -9.16 11.43 52.28
CA ALA A 146 -8.59 12.72 52.72
C ALA A 146 -7.10 12.73 53.15
N PRO A 147 -6.40 13.88 53.07
CA PRO A 147 -6.46 14.98 52.09
C PRO A 147 -5.05 15.26 51.48
N ILE A 148 -4.98 16.05 50.40
CA ILE A 148 -3.72 16.68 49.96
C ILE A 148 -3.81 18.14 50.40
N THR A 149 -2.85 18.56 51.22
CA THR A 149 -2.66 19.88 51.79
C THR A 149 -2.05 20.86 50.79
N ASP A 150 -2.44 22.12 50.94
CA ASP A 150 -1.91 23.31 50.30
C ASP A 150 -0.40 23.49 50.49
N VAL A 151 0.27 24.00 49.45
CA VAL A 151 1.32 25.02 49.61
C VAL A 151 1.01 26.15 48.63
N VAL A 152 0.53 27.24 49.20
CA VAL A 152 0.49 28.59 48.63
C VAL A 152 1.89 29.19 48.79
N GLU A 153 2.43 29.82 47.75
CA GLU A 153 3.22 31.04 47.94
C GLU A 153 3.10 31.98 46.73
N ASN A 154 2.54 33.15 47.04
CA ASN A 154 2.37 34.35 46.21
C ASN A 154 3.73 34.99 45.87
N ILE A 155 3.89 35.58 44.68
CA ILE A 155 4.44 36.95 44.53
C ILE A 155 3.78 37.67 43.35
N THR A 156 3.33 38.90 43.65
CA THR A 156 2.64 39.96 42.91
C THR A 156 3.37 40.56 41.69
N PRO A 157 2.64 41.25 40.78
CA PRO A 157 3.22 42.06 39.70
C PRO A 157 3.49 43.52 40.14
N GLY A 158 4.68 44.03 39.82
CA GLY A 158 5.08 45.42 40.06
C GLY A 158 4.94 46.30 38.81
N LYS A 159 4.27 47.44 38.98
CA LYS A 159 4.26 48.62 38.09
C LYS A 159 5.49 49.51 38.33
N ALA A 160 5.88 50.27 37.30
CA ALA A 160 6.36 51.66 37.34
C ALA A 160 6.52 52.14 35.87
N SER A 161 5.67 53.03 35.32
CA SER A 161 5.75 54.52 35.29
C SER A 161 6.88 55.02 34.38
N ASP A 162 6.82 56.09 33.60
CA ASP A 162 5.86 57.13 33.20
C ASP A 162 6.63 57.90 32.10
N GLU A 163 5.97 58.43 31.07
CA GLU A 163 6.13 59.86 30.70
C GLU A 163 5.27 60.26 29.49
N SER A 164 4.62 61.40 29.68
CA SER A 164 3.69 62.05 28.77
C SER A 164 4.40 62.84 27.67
N THR A 165 3.70 63.10 26.56
CA THR A 165 3.46 64.47 26.10
C THR A 165 2.26 64.52 25.16
N LYS A 166 1.73 65.74 25.02
CA LYS A 166 0.31 66.11 24.96
C LYS A 166 -0.05 66.73 23.59
N ALA A 167 -1.35 66.98 23.42
CA ALA A 167 -2.02 67.93 22.50
C ALA A 167 -2.51 67.35 21.17
N SER A 168 -3.66 67.73 20.63
CA SER A 168 -4.87 68.42 21.12
C SER A 168 -5.93 68.27 20.01
N ALA A 169 -7.19 68.35 20.39
CA ALA A 169 -8.38 68.23 19.56
C ALA A 169 -8.60 69.37 18.55
N THR A 170 -9.39 69.07 17.51
CA THR A 170 -10.46 69.86 16.85
C THR A 170 -10.86 69.03 15.60
N GLY A 171 -12.10 68.67 15.30
CA GLY A 171 -13.37 69.38 15.34
C GLY A 171 -13.85 69.51 13.89
N GLY A 172 -14.95 68.86 13.50
CA GLY A 172 -15.55 69.06 12.17
C GLY A 172 -16.36 67.87 11.65
N SER A 173 -17.67 67.91 11.87
CA SER A 173 -18.68 67.12 11.18
C SER A 173 -18.95 67.68 9.78
N VAL A 174 -18.99 66.83 8.75
CA VAL A 174 -19.97 66.95 7.67
C VAL A 174 -20.21 65.59 7.02
N ASP A 175 -21.48 65.24 6.89
CA ASP A 175 -22.00 64.15 6.10
C ASP A 175 -21.59 64.26 4.63
N GLU A 176 -21.13 63.17 4.04
CA GLU A 176 -21.41 62.92 2.62
C GLU A 176 -21.45 61.42 2.34
N ALA A 177 -22.64 60.94 1.98
CA ALA A 177 -22.89 59.60 1.52
C ALA A 177 -22.11 59.34 0.22
N SER A 178 -21.25 58.33 0.23
CA SER A 178 -20.73 57.74 -1.00
C SER A 178 -20.81 56.23 -0.91
N ALA A 179 -21.40 55.65 -1.96
CA ALA A 179 -21.81 54.26 -2.07
C ALA A 179 -20.66 53.26 -1.79
N PRO A 180 -20.95 52.05 -1.29
CA PRO A 180 -19.92 51.04 -1.12
C PRO A 180 -19.41 50.61 -2.50
N GLY A 181 -18.21 51.07 -2.84
CA GLY A 181 -17.43 50.49 -3.91
C GLY A 181 -17.31 48.99 -3.67
N LYS A 182 -17.84 48.20 -4.60
CA LYS A 182 -17.61 46.77 -4.65
C LYS A 182 -16.10 46.55 -4.59
N ALA A 183 -15.62 46.08 -3.44
CA ALA A 183 -14.28 45.54 -3.32
C ALA A 183 -14.15 44.48 -4.41
N ALA A 184 -13.28 44.73 -5.38
CA ALA A 184 -12.88 43.74 -6.36
C ALA A 184 -12.34 42.55 -5.57
N ALA A 185 -13.09 41.44 -5.56
CA ALA A 185 -12.65 40.19 -4.97
C ALA A 185 -11.30 39.84 -5.62
N SER A 186 -10.25 39.73 -4.80
CA SER A 186 -8.96 39.28 -5.30
C SER A 186 -9.14 37.86 -5.85
N THR A 187 -9.01 37.69 -7.16
CA THR A 187 -8.94 36.39 -7.84
C THR A 187 -7.58 35.74 -7.56
N ALA A 188 -7.30 35.45 -6.28
CA ALA A 188 -6.23 34.53 -5.91
C ALA A 188 -6.72 33.11 -6.21
N LEU A 189 -5.91 32.28 -6.87
CA LEU A 189 -6.23 30.86 -7.02
C LEU A 189 -6.43 30.23 -5.64
N PRO A 190 -7.42 29.33 -5.47
CA PRO A 190 -7.61 28.61 -4.22
C PRO A 190 -6.35 27.83 -3.86
N SER A 191 -6.01 27.81 -2.57
CA SER A 191 -4.92 27.00 -2.04
C SER A 191 -5.12 25.51 -2.36
N LEU A 192 -4.03 24.74 -2.38
CA LEU A 192 -4.11 23.27 -2.56
C LEU A 192 -5.02 22.60 -1.52
N ARG A 193 -5.04 23.12 -0.29
CA ARG A 193 -5.91 22.63 0.79
C ARG A 193 -7.39 22.87 0.49
N GLU A 194 -7.75 24.07 0.00
CA GLU A 194 -9.12 24.37 -0.42
C GLU A 194 -9.56 23.51 -1.60
N ARG A 195 -8.67 23.30 -2.58
CA ARG A 195 -8.92 22.39 -3.71
C ARG A 195 -9.12 20.96 -3.22
N PHE A 196 -8.29 20.47 -2.29
CA PHE A 196 -8.50 19.18 -1.65
C PHE A 196 -9.87 19.08 -0.98
N ILE A 197 -10.24 20.06 -0.14
CA ILE A 197 -11.54 20.09 0.56
C ILE A 197 -12.71 20.07 -0.44
N SER A 198 -12.61 20.81 -1.54
CA SER A 198 -13.65 20.86 -2.58
C SER A 198 -13.88 19.52 -3.29
N THR A 199 -12.93 18.58 -3.21
CA THR A 199 -13.12 17.22 -3.73
C THR A 199 -13.93 16.33 -2.79
N LEU A 200 -14.10 16.70 -1.53
CA LEU A 200 -14.71 15.83 -0.51
C LEU A 200 -16.23 15.75 -0.67
N ARG A 201 -16.78 14.63 -0.24
CA ARG A 201 -18.22 14.36 -0.26
C ARG A 201 -18.64 13.69 1.04
N CYS A 202 -19.67 14.23 1.68
CA CYS A 202 -20.12 13.77 2.98
C CYS A 202 -20.56 12.30 2.90
N PRO A 203 -19.92 11.38 3.64
CA PRO A 203 -20.27 9.96 3.59
C PRO A 203 -21.65 9.66 4.19
N ALA A 204 -22.22 10.59 4.97
CA ALA A 204 -23.51 10.42 5.64
C ALA A 204 -24.71 10.83 4.77
N CYS A 205 -24.64 11.97 4.09
CA CYS A 205 -25.76 12.51 3.30
C CYS A 205 -25.44 12.74 1.83
N GLY A 206 -24.17 12.62 1.41
CA GLY A 206 -23.75 12.82 0.03
C GLY A 206 -23.71 14.27 -0.44
N HIS A 207 -23.69 15.23 0.49
CA HIS A 207 -23.48 16.66 0.24
C HIS A 207 -22.00 17.00 0.09
N ASP A 208 -21.68 18.02 -0.69
CA ASP A 208 -20.31 18.26 -1.19
C ASP A 208 -19.69 19.56 -0.64
N THR A 209 -20.41 20.32 0.20
CA THR A 209 -19.87 21.52 0.86
C THR A 209 -19.69 21.30 2.36
N PHE A 210 -18.62 21.91 2.87
CA PHE A 210 -18.17 21.77 4.25
C PHE A 210 -17.71 23.11 4.80
N GLU A 211 -18.14 23.42 6.00
CA GLU A 211 -17.50 24.43 6.83
C GLU A 211 -16.22 23.81 7.41
N VAL A 212 -15.09 24.51 7.29
CA VAL A 212 -13.77 23.98 7.67
C VAL A 212 -13.13 24.82 8.77
N SER A 213 -12.72 24.14 9.84
CA SER A 213 -11.90 24.71 10.90
C SER A 213 -10.46 24.17 10.83
N LEU A 214 -9.66 24.46 11.86
CA LEU A 214 -8.28 23.97 11.95
C LEU A 214 -8.20 22.45 12.02
N THR A 215 -9.10 21.82 12.77
CA THR A 215 -9.04 20.38 13.10
C THR A 215 -10.28 19.59 12.70
N THR A 216 -11.29 20.25 12.12
CA THR A 216 -12.61 19.66 11.85
C THR A 216 -13.14 20.15 10.50
N ILE A 217 -13.90 19.29 9.83
CA ILE A 217 -14.79 19.65 8.72
C ILE A 217 -16.23 19.28 9.06
N THR A 218 -17.15 20.22 8.87
CA THR A 218 -18.57 20.07 9.20
C THR A 218 -19.38 20.11 7.92
N CYS A 219 -20.14 19.07 7.64
CA CYS A 219 -21.03 19.06 6.48
C CYS A 219 -22.14 20.11 6.65
N GLU A 220 -22.29 21.03 5.70
CA GLU A 220 -23.27 22.12 5.80
C GLU A 220 -24.72 21.63 5.79
N ALA A 221 -25.01 20.51 5.10
CA ALA A 221 -26.37 19.97 5.01
C ALA A 221 -26.81 19.17 6.25
N CYS A 222 -25.99 18.21 6.71
CA CYS A 222 -26.39 17.33 7.82
C CYS A 222 -25.70 17.66 9.15
N GLN A 223 -24.87 18.69 9.18
CA GLN A 223 -24.15 19.18 10.36
C GLN A 223 -23.24 18.14 11.02
N ARG A 224 -22.94 17.04 10.30
CA ARG A 224 -22.04 16.01 10.79
C ARG A 224 -20.61 16.50 10.72
N GLN A 225 -19.90 16.38 11.84
CA GLN A 225 -18.51 16.74 11.98
C GLN A 225 -17.60 15.54 11.72
N PHE A 226 -16.47 15.81 11.08
CA PHE A 226 -15.41 14.86 10.78
C PHE A 226 -14.06 15.48 11.15
N ASN A 227 -13.11 14.65 11.53
CA ASN A 227 -11.77 15.13 11.90
C ASN A 227 -10.98 15.49 10.66
N LEU A 228 -10.26 16.62 10.71
CA LEU A 228 -9.27 17.02 9.72
C LEU A 228 -7.97 17.34 10.46
N GLN A 229 -7.09 16.35 10.61
CA GLN A 229 -5.85 16.51 11.38
C GLN A 229 -4.66 16.21 10.49
N ASP A 230 -3.63 17.06 10.50
CA ASP A 230 -2.38 16.84 9.77
C ASP A 230 -2.62 16.54 8.27
N ASP A 231 -3.47 17.32 7.61
CA ASP A 231 -3.90 17.11 6.21
C ASP A 231 -4.62 15.77 5.95
N VAL A 232 -5.07 15.07 6.99
CA VAL A 232 -5.88 13.84 6.91
C VAL A 232 -7.34 14.15 7.21
N ALA A 233 -8.23 13.96 6.23
CA ALA A 233 -9.68 13.99 6.44
C ALA A 233 -10.18 12.60 6.85
N ASP A 234 -10.63 12.43 8.09
CA ASP A 234 -11.23 11.16 8.56
C ASP A 234 -12.72 11.10 8.22
N LEU A 235 -13.01 10.52 7.06
CA LEU A 235 -14.36 10.37 6.52
C LEU A 235 -14.82 8.91 6.54
N ALA A 236 -14.14 8.04 7.28
CA ALA A 236 -14.54 6.64 7.41
C ALA A 236 -15.81 6.51 8.24
N PRO A 237 -16.67 5.51 7.96
CA PRO A 237 -17.83 5.23 8.79
C PRO A 237 -17.39 4.87 10.21
N PRO A 238 -18.16 5.27 11.25
CA PRO A 238 -17.70 5.16 12.63
C PRO A 238 -17.38 3.73 13.08
N HIS A 239 -17.94 2.67 12.48
CA HIS A 239 -17.51 1.28 12.66
C HIS A 239 -17.81 0.50 11.37
N ALA A 240 -16.84 -0.22 10.80
CA ALA A 240 -17.09 -1.18 9.73
C ALA A 240 -17.44 -2.55 10.35
N PRO A 241 -18.64 -3.11 10.13
CA PRO A 241 -18.92 -4.48 10.52
C PRO A 241 -18.12 -5.44 9.59
N ASP A 242 -17.59 -6.52 10.14
CA ASP A 242 -16.89 -7.61 9.42
C ASP A 242 -15.47 -7.35 8.88
N ARG A 243 -14.56 -6.92 9.78
CA ARG A 243 -13.11 -7.00 9.52
C ARG A 243 -12.63 -8.45 9.55
N SER A 244 -11.89 -8.86 8.52
CA SER A 244 -11.21 -10.17 8.51
C SER A 244 -10.10 -10.22 9.57
N VAL A 245 -9.71 -11.43 10.00
CA VAL A 245 -8.56 -11.60 10.92
C VAL A 245 -7.29 -10.97 10.33
N THR A 246 -7.09 -11.10 9.01
CA THR A 246 -6.00 -10.46 8.28
C THR A 246 -6.09 -8.94 8.33
N GLN A 247 -7.27 -8.34 8.12
CA GLN A 247 -7.45 -6.87 8.22
C GLN A 247 -7.16 -6.37 9.64
N LYS A 248 -7.64 -7.07 10.68
CA LYS A 248 -7.33 -6.74 12.08
C LYS A 248 -5.83 -6.84 12.38
N LEU A 249 -5.15 -7.85 11.83
CA LEU A 249 -3.70 -8.00 11.94
C LEU A 249 -2.97 -6.86 11.20
N MET A 250 -3.44 -6.50 10.00
CA MET A 250 -2.88 -5.41 9.17
C MET A 250 -3.07 -4.02 9.79
N GLU A 251 -4.10 -3.83 10.60
CA GLU A 251 -4.35 -2.61 11.39
C GLU A 251 -3.47 -2.52 12.65
N THR A 252 -2.64 -3.52 12.95
CA THR A 252 -1.73 -3.42 14.09
C THR A 252 -0.53 -2.56 13.71
N LYS A 253 -0.16 -1.57 14.56
CA LYS A 253 1.02 -0.70 14.36
C LYS A 253 2.30 -1.50 14.07
N PHE A 254 2.41 -2.70 14.64
CA PHE A 254 3.49 -3.64 14.42
C PHE A 254 3.51 -4.25 12.99
N TYR A 255 2.36 -4.65 12.45
CA TYR A 255 2.30 -5.20 11.09
C TYR A 255 2.64 -4.12 10.05
N ALA A 256 2.22 -2.87 10.28
CA ALA A 256 2.57 -1.73 9.43
C ALA A 256 4.08 -1.54 9.24
N GLN A 257 4.83 -1.61 10.34
CA GLN A 257 6.29 -1.50 10.34
C GLN A 257 6.95 -2.77 9.77
N PHE A 258 6.46 -3.95 10.15
CA PHE A 258 7.00 -5.24 9.70
C PHE A 258 6.74 -5.55 8.22
N TYR A 259 5.61 -5.10 7.67
CA TYR A 259 5.21 -5.31 6.28
C TYR A 259 6.14 -4.56 5.31
N GLU A 260 6.48 -3.30 5.59
CA GLU A 260 7.35 -2.48 4.73
C GLU A 260 8.80 -2.96 4.71
N GLU A 261 9.35 -3.36 5.87
CA GLU A 261 10.78 -3.58 6.03
C GLU A 261 11.22 -5.03 5.72
N ILE A 262 10.30 -6.00 5.86
CA ILE A 262 10.64 -7.44 5.79
C ILE A 262 9.78 -8.20 4.79
N MET A 263 8.46 -7.97 4.81
CA MET A 263 7.51 -8.82 4.09
C MET A 263 7.34 -8.40 2.63
N ARG A 264 7.15 -7.09 2.36
CA ARG A 264 6.92 -6.55 1.02
C ARG A 264 8.08 -6.82 0.06
N PRO A 265 9.37 -6.56 0.38
CA PRO A 265 10.48 -6.89 -0.53
C PRO A 265 10.61 -8.39 -0.82
N ARG A 266 10.24 -9.24 0.14
CA ARG A 266 10.29 -10.71 0.00
C ARG A 266 9.10 -11.27 -0.76
N LEU A 267 7.89 -10.74 -0.57
CA LEU A 267 6.71 -11.12 -1.34
C LEU A 267 6.82 -10.63 -2.78
N THR A 268 7.24 -9.38 -3.00
CA THR A 268 7.42 -8.84 -4.36
C THR A 268 8.50 -9.61 -5.10
N GLY A 269 9.62 -9.98 -4.47
CA GLY A 269 10.64 -10.80 -5.13
C GLY A 269 10.28 -12.28 -5.34
N VAL A 270 9.17 -12.77 -4.78
CA VAL A 270 8.68 -14.15 -4.96
C VAL A 270 7.45 -14.20 -5.90
N VAL A 271 6.68 -13.11 -5.98
CA VAL A 271 5.42 -13.02 -6.71
C VAL A 271 5.54 -12.15 -7.97
N SER A 272 6.34 -11.09 -7.94
CA SER A 272 6.65 -10.24 -9.09
C SER A 272 8.09 -10.50 -9.55
N GLU A 273 8.29 -10.48 -10.86
CA GLU A 273 9.64 -10.45 -11.43
C GLU A 273 10.21 -9.01 -11.47
N ARG A 274 9.40 -7.99 -11.10
CA ARG A 274 9.81 -6.59 -11.01
C ARG A 274 10.27 -6.22 -9.61
N THR A 275 11.26 -5.34 -9.56
CA THR A 275 11.61 -4.58 -8.37
C THR A 275 10.54 -3.53 -8.06
N MET A 276 10.44 -3.08 -6.81
CA MET A 276 9.53 -1.99 -6.43
C MET A 276 9.75 -0.69 -7.22
N ARG A 277 11.00 -0.40 -7.59
CA ARG A 277 11.34 0.79 -8.38
C ARG A 277 10.81 0.69 -9.82
N GLU A 278 10.81 -0.50 -10.40
CA GLU A 278 10.21 -0.74 -11.71
C GLU A 278 8.69 -0.63 -11.65
N GLU A 279 8.04 -1.15 -10.60
CA GLU A 279 6.59 -0.96 -10.37
C GLU A 279 6.22 0.52 -10.24
N TYR A 280 7.02 1.31 -9.51
CA TYR A 280 6.82 2.76 -9.38
C TYR A 280 6.90 3.48 -10.73
N ARG A 281 7.90 3.14 -11.54
CA ARG A 281 8.08 3.74 -12.87
C ARG A 281 6.94 3.37 -13.80
N LEU A 282 6.63 2.08 -13.90
CA LEU A 282 5.54 1.59 -14.72
C LEU A 282 4.21 2.25 -14.37
N ALA A 283 3.88 2.32 -13.07
CA ALA A 283 2.65 2.97 -12.61
C ALA A 283 2.63 4.47 -12.95
N ALA A 284 3.74 5.19 -12.77
CA ALA A 284 3.84 6.60 -13.14
C ALA A 284 3.71 6.83 -14.65
N ASP A 285 4.37 6.00 -15.47
CA ASP A 285 4.31 6.08 -16.93
C ASP A 285 2.90 5.77 -17.44
N TYR A 286 2.22 4.79 -16.82
CA TYR A 286 0.84 4.46 -17.14
C TYR A 286 -0.14 5.56 -16.72
N LEU A 287 0.09 6.17 -15.56
CA LEU A 287 -0.72 7.30 -15.09
C LEU A 287 -0.58 8.51 -16.00
N ASP A 288 0.52 8.70 -16.73
CA ASP A 288 0.65 9.75 -17.75
C ASP A 288 0.33 11.14 -17.19
N PHE A 289 1.21 11.64 -16.32
CA PHE A 289 1.04 12.90 -15.59
C PHE A 289 1.14 14.12 -16.51
N GLY A 290 0.33 15.15 -16.24
CA GLY A 290 0.44 16.49 -16.82
C GLY A 290 0.34 17.60 -15.76
N ALA A 291 0.42 18.86 -16.19
CA ALA A 291 0.33 20.03 -15.30
C ALA A 291 -0.99 20.08 -14.50
N GLU A 292 -2.08 19.61 -15.10
CA GLU A 292 -3.43 19.61 -14.50
C GLU A 292 -3.74 18.31 -13.73
N THR A 293 -2.72 17.55 -13.32
CA THR A 293 -2.94 16.24 -12.67
C THR A 293 -3.70 16.40 -11.36
N ARG A 294 -4.84 15.72 -11.25
CA ARG A 294 -5.56 15.49 -10.00
C ARG A 294 -5.59 13.98 -9.78
N LEU A 295 -4.68 13.52 -8.93
CA LEU A 295 -4.43 12.11 -8.64
C LEU A 295 -5.00 11.69 -7.29
N ILE A 296 -5.70 10.55 -7.28
CA ILE A 296 -6.03 9.82 -6.06
C ILE A 296 -5.40 8.41 -6.05
N ASP A 297 -4.68 8.08 -4.98
CA ASP A 297 -4.09 6.77 -4.72
C ASP A 297 -4.95 6.01 -3.69
N VAL A 298 -5.78 5.08 -4.16
CA VAL A 298 -6.73 4.32 -3.34
C VAL A 298 -6.09 3.06 -2.77
N GLY A 299 -6.17 2.91 -1.46
CA GLY A 299 -5.39 1.93 -0.72
C GLY A 299 -3.91 2.29 -0.65
N CYS A 300 -3.60 3.55 -0.33
CA CYS A 300 -2.25 4.08 -0.38
C CYS A 300 -1.30 3.46 0.66
N GLY A 301 -1.82 2.79 1.69
CA GLY A 301 -1.04 2.24 2.79
C GLY A 301 -0.18 3.31 3.45
N THR A 302 1.13 3.06 3.52
CA THR A 302 2.15 3.97 4.06
C THR A 302 2.56 5.10 3.10
N GLY A 303 1.85 5.27 1.98
CA GLY A 303 2.02 6.37 1.04
C GLY A 303 3.22 6.24 0.11
N ASN A 304 3.74 5.04 -0.13
CA ASN A 304 4.94 4.87 -0.97
C ASN A 304 4.74 5.32 -2.42
N PHE A 305 3.69 4.83 -3.08
CA PHE A 305 3.32 5.27 -4.43
C PHE A 305 2.90 6.74 -4.42
N THR A 306 2.01 7.12 -3.48
CA THR A 306 1.54 8.50 -3.34
C THR A 306 2.68 9.53 -3.27
N ARG A 307 3.70 9.29 -2.43
CA ARG A 307 4.86 10.18 -2.29
C ARG A 307 5.73 10.18 -3.54
N TYR A 308 5.95 8.99 -4.13
CA TYR A 308 6.69 8.88 -5.39
C TYR A 308 6.04 9.70 -6.51
N PHE A 309 4.71 9.63 -6.64
CA PHE A 309 3.97 10.42 -7.61
C PHE A 309 4.03 11.91 -7.31
N ALA A 310 3.89 12.32 -6.05
CA ALA A 310 4.02 13.73 -5.66
C ALA A 310 5.39 14.33 -6.01
N GLN A 311 6.47 13.56 -5.87
CA GLN A 311 7.81 13.97 -6.29
C GLN A 311 7.94 14.05 -7.81
N ARG A 312 7.36 13.10 -8.55
CA ARG A 312 7.41 13.01 -10.02
C ARG A 312 6.60 14.09 -10.73
N ILE A 313 5.41 14.41 -10.22
CA ILE A 313 4.50 15.41 -10.79
C ILE A 313 5.12 16.81 -10.73
N GLY A 314 6.20 17.02 -9.97
CA GLY A 314 6.92 18.28 -9.94
C GLY A 314 6.01 19.38 -9.40
N LEU A 315 5.59 19.26 -8.15
CA LEU A 315 4.75 20.24 -7.45
C LEU A 315 5.47 21.57 -7.16
N ALA A 316 6.46 21.95 -7.98
CA ALA A 316 7.11 23.25 -7.91
C ALA A 316 6.05 24.35 -8.03
N GLU A 317 6.23 25.45 -7.29
CA GLU A 317 5.32 26.58 -7.29
C GLU A 317 5.21 27.13 -8.73
N THR A 318 4.19 26.71 -9.48
CA THR A 318 3.84 27.32 -10.77
C THR A 318 3.16 28.66 -10.50
N ARG A 319 3.88 29.57 -9.85
CA ARG A 319 3.49 30.98 -9.70
C ARG A 319 3.57 31.72 -11.03
N GLU A 320 4.36 31.22 -11.98
CA GLU A 320 4.64 31.92 -13.25
C GLU A 320 3.69 31.56 -14.41
N THR A 321 3.02 30.39 -14.39
CA THR A 321 2.24 29.93 -15.56
C THR A 321 0.73 30.08 -15.44
N GLY A 322 0.21 30.55 -14.29
CA GLY A 322 -1.23 30.80 -14.09
C GLY A 322 -2.14 29.58 -14.19
N GLY A 323 -1.57 28.37 -14.32
CA GLY A 323 -2.29 27.09 -14.35
C GLY A 323 -2.61 26.56 -12.96
N ASP A 324 -3.53 25.60 -12.91
CA ASP A 324 -3.97 24.96 -11.67
C ASP A 324 -2.85 24.03 -11.16
N LEU A 325 -2.47 24.13 -9.87
CA LEU A 325 -1.44 23.25 -9.32
C LEU A 325 -1.88 21.77 -9.40
N PRO A 326 -0.98 20.80 -9.60
CA PRO A 326 -1.35 19.41 -9.48
C PRO A 326 -1.80 19.05 -8.04
N LEU A 327 -2.83 18.22 -7.91
CA LEU A 327 -3.36 17.74 -6.63
C LEU A 327 -3.05 16.26 -6.47
N VAL A 328 -2.43 15.88 -5.33
CA VAL A 328 -2.14 14.48 -5.00
C VAL A 328 -2.80 14.12 -3.67
N VAL A 329 -3.67 13.10 -3.71
CA VAL A 329 -4.41 12.59 -2.57
C VAL A 329 -4.14 11.10 -2.41
N GLY A 330 -3.83 10.63 -1.22
CA GLY A 330 -3.87 9.20 -0.89
C GLY A 330 -5.12 8.89 -0.07
N MET A 331 -5.65 7.68 -0.19
CA MET A 331 -6.77 7.21 0.63
C MET A 331 -6.49 5.81 1.15
N ASP A 332 -6.76 5.57 2.42
CA ASP A 332 -6.72 4.24 3.02
C ASP A 332 -7.80 4.13 4.10
N LEU A 333 -8.27 2.91 4.40
CA LEU A 333 -9.22 2.70 5.49
C LEU A 333 -8.53 2.66 6.86
N SER A 334 -7.26 2.24 6.88
CA SER A 334 -6.47 1.96 8.08
C SER A 334 -5.80 3.24 8.62
N TRP A 335 -6.26 3.69 9.80
CA TRP A 335 -5.65 4.84 10.46
C TRP A 335 -4.13 4.65 10.74
N PRO A 336 -3.64 3.49 11.21
CA PRO A 336 -2.19 3.29 11.41
C PRO A 336 -1.35 3.35 10.13
N MET A 337 -1.90 2.94 8.98
CA MET A 337 -1.27 3.13 7.68
C MET A 337 -1.13 4.62 7.36
N LEU A 338 -2.22 5.38 7.54
CA LEU A 338 -2.23 6.82 7.32
C LEU A 338 -1.30 7.57 8.28
N GLU A 339 -1.24 7.21 9.56
CA GLU A 339 -0.25 7.75 10.52
C GLU A 339 1.19 7.55 10.00
N THR A 340 1.48 6.39 9.41
CA THR A 340 2.79 6.11 8.82
C THR A 340 3.03 6.91 7.55
N ALA A 341 2.03 7.00 6.67
CA ALA A 341 2.09 7.81 5.46
C ALA A 341 2.36 9.28 5.78
N ARG A 342 1.70 9.84 6.80
CA ARG A 342 1.93 11.19 7.31
C ARG A 342 3.37 11.42 7.77
N ARG A 343 3.92 10.51 8.58
CA ARG A 343 5.32 10.59 8.99
C ARG A 343 6.28 10.57 7.80
N ASN A 344 6.00 9.74 6.80
CA ASN A 344 6.82 9.64 5.60
C ASN A 344 6.72 10.89 4.71
N ILE A 345 5.52 11.46 4.56
CA ILE A 345 5.26 12.71 3.83
C ILE A 345 6.02 13.86 4.49
N ARG A 346 5.97 13.98 5.82
CA ARG A 346 6.74 14.96 6.59
C ARG A 346 8.24 14.84 6.39
N ARG A 347 8.76 13.62 6.50
CA ARG A 347 10.18 13.33 6.34
C ARG A 347 10.72 13.75 4.97
N GLU A 348 9.86 13.78 3.96
CA GLU A 348 10.21 14.16 2.58
C GLU A 348 9.78 15.59 2.21
N ASN A 349 9.35 16.40 3.19
CA ASN A 349 8.90 17.78 3.00
C ASN A 349 7.76 17.92 1.98
N LEU A 350 6.77 17.03 2.08
CA LEU A 350 5.58 17.00 1.22
C LEU A 350 4.30 17.48 1.95
N ASP A 351 4.41 18.07 3.15
CA ASP A 351 3.29 18.69 3.87
C ASP A 351 2.65 19.82 3.06
N GLY A 352 1.33 19.99 3.17
CA GLY A 352 0.56 20.95 2.36
C GLY A 352 0.52 20.64 0.85
N ARG A 353 1.21 19.59 0.40
CA ARG A 353 1.31 19.17 -1.01
C ARG A 353 0.65 17.82 -1.27
N VAL A 354 0.61 16.94 -0.26
CA VAL A 354 -0.07 15.65 -0.30
C VAL A 354 -1.11 15.57 0.80
N PHE A 355 -2.37 15.35 0.43
CA PHE A 355 -3.48 15.20 1.36
C PHE A 355 -3.84 13.71 1.52
N LEU A 356 -4.43 13.34 2.66
CA LEU A 356 -4.91 11.98 2.88
C LEU A 356 -6.39 11.98 3.25
N ILE A 357 -7.05 10.90 2.87
CA ILE A 357 -8.43 10.61 3.26
C ILE A 357 -8.42 9.27 3.98
N ARG A 358 -9.05 9.21 5.16
CA ARG A 358 -9.48 7.92 5.69
C ARG A 358 -10.86 7.60 5.13
N GLY A 359 -10.96 6.51 4.36
CA GLY A 359 -12.18 6.19 3.62
C GLY A 359 -12.24 4.74 3.14
N ASP A 360 -13.45 4.30 2.79
CA ASP A 360 -13.71 2.97 2.26
C ASP A 360 -13.78 3.02 0.71
N ALA A 361 -13.04 2.14 0.04
CA ALA A 361 -13.02 2.05 -1.42
C ALA A 361 -14.40 1.72 -2.04
N THR A 362 -15.29 1.07 -1.29
CA THR A 362 -16.68 0.76 -1.70
C THR A 362 -17.63 1.94 -1.50
N ARG A 363 -17.19 3.01 -0.82
CA ARG A 363 -17.96 4.24 -0.61
C ARG A 363 -17.01 5.43 -0.46
N ILE A 364 -16.34 5.77 -1.56
CA ILE A 364 -15.29 6.79 -1.56
C ILE A 364 -15.91 8.17 -1.24
N PRO A 365 -15.48 8.87 -0.17
CA PRO A 365 -16.09 10.12 0.28
C PRO A 365 -15.55 11.33 -0.50
N VAL A 366 -15.58 11.24 -1.82
CA VAL A 366 -15.19 12.30 -2.76
C VAL A 366 -16.25 12.49 -3.84
N SER A 367 -16.33 13.69 -4.39
CA SER A 367 -17.28 14.10 -5.42
C SER A 367 -17.10 13.35 -6.74
N ARG A 368 -18.11 13.38 -7.60
CA ARG A 368 -18.05 12.76 -8.92
C ARG A 368 -17.07 13.53 -9.80
N ALA A 369 -16.32 12.82 -10.65
CA ALA A 369 -15.42 13.41 -11.63
C ALA A 369 -14.43 14.46 -11.08
N SER A 370 -14.00 14.32 -9.82
CA SER A 370 -13.06 15.25 -9.18
C SER A 370 -11.60 14.94 -9.52
N PHE A 371 -11.29 13.71 -9.93
CA PHE A 371 -9.94 13.27 -10.28
C PHE A 371 -9.84 12.92 -11.76
N ASN A 372 -8.67 13.12 -12.34
CA ASN A 372 -8.37 12.70 -13.71
C ASN A 372 -7.34 11.56 -13.78
N ARG A 373 -6.72 11.23 -12.65
CA ARG A 373 -5.84 10.09 -12.46
C ARG A 373 -6.24 9.33 -11.21
N LEU A 374 -6.29 8.01 -11.31
CA LEU A 374 -6.54 7.10 -10.19
C LEU A 374 -5.49 6.01 -10.20
N HIS A 375 -4.93 5.74 -9.03
CA HIS A 375 -4.03 4.63 -8.80
C HIS A 375 -4.60 3.71 -7.71
N CYS A 376 -4.47 2.39 -7.88
CA CYS A 376 -4.73 1.42 -6.83
C CYS A 376 -3.81 0.21 -7.01
N ALA A 377 -2.73 0.14 -6.25
CA ALA A 377 -1.80 -1.00 -6.30
C ALA A 377 -1.72 -1.72 -4.95
N GLY A 378 -1.75 -3.04 -4.97
CA GLY A 378 -1.57 -3.86 -3.76
C GLY A 378 -2.80 -3.95 -2.86
N THR A 379 -3.96 -3.43 -3.30
CA THR A 379 -5.17 -3.32 -2.46
C THR A 379 -6.40 -4.04 -3.05
N LEU A 380 -6.60 -4.03 -4.37
CA LEU A 380 -7.85 -4.51 -4.98
C LEU A 380 -8.22 -5.96 -4.60
N HIS A 381 -7.23 -6.86 -4.51
CA HIS A 381 -7.42 -8.26 -4.12
C HIS A 381 -7.77 -8.49 -2.64
N LEU A 382 -7.75 -7.43 -1.82
CA LEU A 382 -8.10 -7.45 -0.39
C LEU A 382 -9.50 -6.87 -0.12
N LEU A 383 -10.16 -6.31 -1.14
CA LEU A 383 -11.47 -5.68 -0.99
C LEU A 383 -12.58 -6.73 -0.94
N ASN A 384 -13.56 -6.49 -0.07
CA ASN A 384 -14.72 -7.37 0.08
C ASN A 384 -15.65 -7.31 -1.15
N ASP A 385 -15.90 -6.11 -1.68
CA ASP A 385 -16.72 -5.89 -2.87
C ASP A 385 -15.92 -5.14 -3.94
N ILE A 386 -15.23 -5.94 -4.77
CA ILE A 386 -14.40 -5.44 -5.87
C ILE A 386 -15.25 -4.70 -6.91
N ASP A 387 -16.45 -5.19 -7.25
CA ASP A 387 -17.28 -4.59 -8.28
C ASP A 387 -17.85 -3.24 -7.81
N GLU A 388 -18.20 -3.09 -6.53
CA GLU A 388 -18.58 -1.80 -5.93
C GLU A 388 -17.39 -0.82 -5.89
N ALA A 389 -16.20 -1.29 -5.54
CA ALA A 389 -15.00 -0.47 -5.54
C ALA A 389 -14.70 0.07 -6.94
N LEU A 390 -14.71 -0.78 -7.97
CA LEU A 390 -14.49 -0.36 -9.36
C LEU A 390 -15.57 0.63 -9.86
N ARG A 391 -16.84 0.43 -9.48
CA ARG A 391 -17.90 1.41 -9.76
C ARG A 391 -17.65 2.76 -9.09
N ASN A 392 -17.09 2.77 -7.88
CA ASN A 392 -16.67 4.00 -7.22
C ASN A 392 -15.44 4.63 -7.89
N PHE A 393 -14.49 3.85 -8.38
CA PHE A 393 -13.33 4.36 -9.13
C PHE A 393 -13.81 5.10 -10.38
N ALA A 394 -14.74 4.50 -11.13
CA ALA A 394 -15.35 5.14 -12.29
C ALA A 394 -16.12 6.41 -11.89
N ARG A 395 -16.85 6.39 -10.76
CA ARG A 395 -17.63 7.53 -10.29
C ARG A 395 -16.76 8.78 -10.03
N ILE A 396 -15.58 8.61 -9.45
CA ILE A 396 -14.74 9.72 -8.98
C ILE A 396 -13.76 10.22 -10.05
N LEU A 397 -13.42 9.37 -11.02
CA LEU A 397 -12.69 9.80 -12.21
C LEU A 397 -13.59 10.63 -13.13
N GLU A 398 -13.04 11.58 -13.88
CA GLU A 398 -13.71 12.24 -15.01
C GLU A 398 -13.72 11.34 -16.26
N PRO A 399 -14.67 11.50 -17.20
CA PRO A 399 -14.63 10.77 -18.48
C PRO A 399 -13.30 11.02 -19.20
N GLY A 400 -12.68 9.98 -19.75
CA GLY A 400 -11.32 10.05 -20.30
C GLY A 400 -10.19 9.96 -19.26
N GLY A 401 -10.50 10.01 -17.97
CA GLY A 401 -9.53 9.85 -16.88
C GLY A 401 -8.86 8.48 -16.86
N ILE A 402 -7.61 8.43 -16.40
CA ILE A 402 -6.81 7.20 -16.39
C ILE A 402 -6.85 6.52 -15.02
N CYS A 403 -7.11 5.23 -15.02
CA CYS A 403 -7.08 4.33 -13.87
C CYS A 403 -5.93 3.34 -14.04
N VAL A 404 -5.04 3.27 -13.05
CA VAL A 404 -3.94 2.30 -13.01
C VAL A 404 -4.10 1.37 -11.83
N ILE A 405 -4.17 0.07 -12.10
CA ILE A 405 -4.39 -0.97 -11.08
C ILE A 405 -3.24 -1.95 -11.08
N GLY A 406 -2.58 -2.12 -9.93
CA GLY A 406 -1.58 -3.16 -9.69
C GLY A 406 -2.13 -4.25 -8.77
N THR A 407 -2.18 -5.49 -9.23
CA THR A 407 -2.70 -6.62 -8.44
C THR A 407 -2.05 -7.94 -8.81
N PHE A 408 -2.55 -9.05 -8.26
CA PHE A 408 -1.98 -10.38 -8.44
C PHE A 408 -2.94 -11.32 -9.18
N ILE A 409 -2.36 -12.16 -10.04
CA ILE A 409 -3.07 -13.15 -10.85
C ILE A 409 -2.70 -14.59 -10.48
N LEU A 410 -3.59 -15.51 -10.84
CA LEU A 410 -3.43 -16.94 -10.57
C LEU A 410 -2.18 -17.55 -11.25
N GLY A 411 -1.68 -16.94 -12.32
CA GLY A 411 -0.55 -17.46 -13.11
C GLY A 411 -0.92 -18.69 -13.96
N GLU A 412 0.08 -19.25 -14.63
CA GLU A 412 -0.08 -20.42 -15.51
C GLU A 412 0.05 -21.77 -14.74
N GLY A 413 -0.61 -22.81 -15.26
CA GLY A 413 -0.56 -24.18 -14.72
C GLY A 413 -1.72 -24.54 -13.77
N MET A 414 -2.46 -25.60 -14.10
CA MET A 414 -3.69 -26.02 -13.39
C MET A 414 -3.46 -26.28 -11.88
N LEU A 415 -2.34 -26.92 -11.52
CA LEU A 415 -2.01 -27.24 -10.14
C LEU A 415 -1.74 -25.98 -9.29
N ARG A 416 -1.03 -24.99 -9.85
CA ARG A 416 -0.74 -23.70 -9.20
C ARG A 416 -2.02 -22.90 -8.98
N ARG A 417 -2.92 -22.89 -9.98
CA ARG A 417 -4.24 -22.25 -9.89
C ARG A 417 -5.08 -22.86 -8.78
N PHE A 418 -5.13 -24.19 -8.71
CA PHE A 418 -5.87 -24.90 -7.66
C PHE A 418 -5.32 -24.58 -6.27
N ALA A 419 -4.00 -24.66 -6.09
CA ALA A 419 -3.34 -24.33 -4.82
C ALA A 419 -3.62 -22.89 -4.36
N LYS A 420 -3.53 -21.92 -5.28
CA LYS A 420 -3.85 -20.51 -4.97
C LYS A 420 -5.32 -20.31 -4.63
N ARG A 421 -6.24 -20.93 -5.38
CA ARG A 421 -7.68 -20.85 -5.13
C ARG A 421 -8.05 -21.43 -3.75
N ALA A 422 -7.41 -22.53 -3.37
CA ALA A 422 -7.59 -23.11 -2.03
C ALA A 422 -7.07 -22.17 -0.92
N ALA A 423 -5.99 -21.42 -1.18
CA ALA A 423 -5.42 -20.46 -0.23
C ALA A 423 -6.26 -19.17 -0.06
N GLU A 424 -7.21 -18.87 -0.96
CA GLU A 424 -8.11 -17.71 -0.84
C GLU A 424 -9.06 -17.83 0.35
N ILE A 425 -9.56 -19.05 0.60
CA ILE A 425 -10.61 -19.33 1.60
C ILE A 425 -10.20 -18.86 3.01
N PRO A 426 -8.99 -19.16 3.52
CA PRO A 426 -8.55 -18.66 4.83
C PRO A 426 -8.06 -17.21 4.81
N THR A 427 -7.58 -16.70 3.67
CA THR A 427 -6.90 -15.39 3.61
C THR A 427 -7.80 -14.23 3.19
N ARG A 428 -8.96 -14.51 2.58
CA ARG A 428 -9.80 -13.55 1.84
C ARG A 428 -9.04 -12.76 0.77
N PHE A 429 -7.90 -13.27 0.34
CA PHE A 429 -7.14 -12.73 -0.78
C PHE A 429 -7.75 -13.29 -2.06
N HIS A 430 -8.14 -12.44 -3.01
CA HIS A 430 -8.68 -12.89 -4.30
C HIS A 430 -7.59 -12.90 -5.38
N TRP A 431 -7.26 -14.07 -5.92
CA TRP A 431 -6.38 -14.18 -7.07
C TRP A 431 -7.21 -14.05 -8.35
N PHE A 432 -6.87 -13.05 -9.16
CA PHE A 432 -7.60 -12.80 -10.39
C PHE A 432 -7.13 -13.70 -11.54
N SER A 433 -8.01 -13.94 -12.51
CA SER A 433 -7.56 -14.15 -13.89
C SER A 433 -7.48 -12.81 -14.63
N ARG A 434 -6.63 -12.73 -15.66
CA ARG A 434 -6.52 -11.54 -16.51
C ARG A 434 -7.89 -11.17 -17.13
N ASP A 435 -8.57 -12.16 -17.71
CA ASP A 435 -9.90 -11.97 -18.32
C ASP A 435 -10.96 -11.50 -17.31
N GLU A 436 -10.90 -11.99 -16.07
CA GLU A 436 -11.79 -11.53 -15.01
C GLU A 436 -11.57 -10.05 -14.70
N LEU A 437 -10.31 -9.62 -14.55
CA LEU A 437 -9.99 -8.21 -14.29
C LEU A 437 -10.52 -7.30 -15.41
N HIS A 438 -10.27 -7.69 -16.66
CA HIS A 438 -10.71 -6.90 -17.82
C HIS A 438 -12.23 -6.79 -17.85
N LYS A 439 -12.95 -7.90 -17.73
CA LYS A 439 -14.43 -7.90 -17.71
C LYS A 439 -15.02 -7.12 -16.53
N ARG A 440 -14.36 -7.12 -15.35
CA ARG A 440 -14.80 -6.34 -14.20
C ARG A 440 -14.62 -4.84 -14.45
N LEU A 441 -13.49 -4.43 -15.00
CA LEU A 441 -13.20 -3.06 -15.38
C LEU A 441 -14.16 -2.55 -16.47
N GLU A 442 -14.35 -3.33 -17.54
CA GLU A 442 -15.30 -3.02 -18.61
C GLU A 442 -16.72 -2.81 -18.09
N ARG A 443 -17.22 -3.73 -17.26
CA ARG A 443 -18.54 -3.59 -16.61
C ARG A 443 -18.65 -2.36 -15.71
N ALA A 444 -17.54 -1.88 -15.15
CA ALA A 444 -17.51 -0.69 -14.32
C ALA A 444 -17.41 0.62 -15.13
N GLY A 445 -17.32 0.55 -16.47
CA GLY A 445 -17.21 1.72 -17.34
C GLY A 445 -15.76 2.12 -17.64
N PHE A 446 -14.88 1.13 -17.82
CA PHE A 446 -13.51 1.36 -18.25
C PHE A 446 -13.19 0.64 -19.57
N GLU A 447 -12.46 1.32 -20.44
CA GLU A 447 -11.77 0.74 -21.58
C GLU A 447 -10.36 0.32 -21.16
N ILE A 448 -9.95 -0.92 -21.46
CA ILE A 448 -8.58 -1.35 -21.20
C ILE A 448 -7.66 -0.79 -22.28
N VAL A 449 -6.66 -0.01 -21.88
CA VAL A 449 -5.67 0.58 -22.79
C VAL A 449 -4.48 -0.34 -22.97
N SER A 450 -3.95 -0.85 -21.86
CA SER A 450 -2.81 -1.79 -21.85
C SER A 450 -2.70 -2.49 -20.50
N ASP A 451 -1.97 -3.60 -20.45
CA ASP A 451 -1.54 -4.23 -19.22
C ASP A 451 -0.14 -4.83 -19.37
N ASP A 452 0.54 -5.02 -18.24
CA ASP A 452 1.88 -5.60 -18.16
C ASP A 452 1.92 -6.66 -17.06
N ILE A 453 2.38 -7.86 -17.40
CA ILE A 453 2.48 -9.00 -16.47
C ILE A 453 3.94 -9.31 -16.20
N ALA A 454 4.29 -9.51 -14.93
CA ALA A 454 5.61 -9.94 -14.50
C ALA A 454 5.47 -10.96 -13.36
N GLY A 455 5.76 -12.22 -13.66
CA GLY A 455 5.43 -13.34 -12.78
C GLY A 455 3.92 -13.44 -12.54
N ASP A 456 3.51 -13.29 -11.28
CA ASP A 456 2.10 -13.26 -10.86
C ASP A 456 1.55 -11.84 -10.66
N ALA A 457 2.36 -10.79 -10.87
CA ALA A 457 1.89 -9.42 -10.80
C ALA A 457 1.34 -8.97 -12.15
N ILE A 458 0.24 -8.21 -12.12
CA ILE A 458 -0.31 -7.53 -13.29
C ILE A 458 -0.54 -6.06 -12.95
N THR A 459 -0.16 -5.19 -13.88
CA THR A 459 -0.43 -3.75 -13.82
C THR A 459 -1.24 -3.35 -15.04
N ILE A 460 -2.44 -2.82 -14.85
CA ILE A 460 -3.39 -2.47 -15.91
C ILE A 460 -3.52 -0.96 -16.00
N LYS A 461 -3.45 -0.41 -17.22
CA LYS A 461 -3.89 0.95 -17.58
C LYS A 461 -5.27 0.86 -18.22
N ALA A 462 -6.23 1.54 -17.63
CA ALA A 462 -7.59 1.63 -18.14
C ALA A 462 -8.03 3.10 -18.22
N ARG A 463 -8.90 3.42 -19.18
CA ARG A 463 -9.48 4.74 -19.38
C ARG A 463 -10.96 4.71 -19.04
N ARG A 464 -11.45 5.68 -18.28
CA ARG A 464 -12.88 5.81 -18.03
C ARG A 464 -13.60 6.24 -19.30
N ILE A 465 -14.67 5.53 -19.68
CA ILE A 465 -15.53 5.88 -20.82
C ILE A 465 -16.70 6.78 -20.42
#